data_AF-A0A7X7ZD14-F1
#
_entry.id   AF-A0A7X7ZD14-F1
#
_cell.length_a   1.000
_cell.length_b   1.000
_cell.length_c   1.000
_cell.angle_alpha   90.00
_cell.angle_beta   90.00
_cell.angle_gamma   90.00
#
_symmetry.space_group_name_H-M   'P 1'
#
loop_
_entity.id
_entity.type
_entity.pdbx_description
1 polymer ?
#
loop_
_entity_poly.entity_id
_entity_poly.type
_entity_poly.pdbx_seq_one_letter_code
_entity_poly.pdbx_strand_id
1 'polypeptide(L)'
;MKKEIVVLFLFFMTSVLMITGCSGCEEDKKSEQEEFMPEAQGENTDPVGYQVEKAQNIFAYNIEERKKRAVVRTPCDTIALMEHILRTYPPGTYLVDLDPRYTYSIPQSAVIYQKALGGTYVYALVAKSRAGERLVEPKNLIGYDASFIDLDSTKLGTAFFYLTLFRCTDSSFTTLWESTLPNHGGFNTLTMKKWKNTPYVEAYFHYARGIGRLEYNFFMIDSLTKPPHLLLTIETINRKRSMADINGDKYPDYYENFYLDTGDRIVKYDSVGFVWRDSLYYSIRDKNKTTKY
;
A
#
# COMPACT_ATOMS: atom_id res chain seq x y z
N MET A 1 -38.49 23.33 64.15
CA MET A 1 -37.98 22.43 65.21
C MET A 1 -36.79 21.68 64.64
N LYS A 2 -35.58 21.87 65.21
CA LYS A 2 -34.25 21.28 64.86
C LYS A 2 -33.63 21.84 63.54
N LYS A 3 -32.55 22.64 63.56
CA LYS A 3 -31.12 22.44 63.93
C LYS A 3 -30.31 21.72 62.83
N GLU A 4 -29.14 22.30 62.52
CA GLU A 4 -27.95 21.74 61.82
C GLU A 4 -28.06 21.73 60.27
N ILE A 5 -27.18 22.26 59.41
CA ILE A 5 -25.76 22.65 59.47
C ILE A 5 -25.56 23.88 58.55
N VAL A 6 -25.10 24.96 59.18
CA VAL A 6 -24.26 26.02 58.59
C VAL A 6 -22.81 25.58 58.83
N VAL A 7 -21.86 26.10 58.03
CA VAL A 7 -20.38 25.94 58.13
C VAL A 7 -19.79 24.96 57.10
N LEU A 8 -19.54 25.46 55.88
CA LEU A 8 -18.24 25.33 55.17
C LEU A 8 -18.21 26.15 53.85
N PHE A 9 -18.82 27.33 53.86
CA PHE A 9 -18.66 28.34 52.80
C PHE A 9 -18.06 29.57 53.48
N LEU A 10 -17.01 30.14 52.90
CA LEU A 10 -16.20 31.25 53.45
C LEU A 10 -15.21 30.89 54.57
N PHE A 11 -14.07 30.28 54.26
CA PHE A 11 -12.82 30.49 55.01
C PHE A 11 -11.62 29.86 54.25
N PHE A 12 -11.30 30.34 53.05
CA PHE A 12 -9.94 30.20 52.48
C PHE A 12 -9.71 31.16 51.31
N MET A 13 -10.27 32.36 51.44
CA MET A 13 -9.84 33.54 50.70
C MET A 13 -9.15 34.43 51.73
N THR A 14 -8.02 35.02 51.34
CA THR A 14 -7.26 36.04 52.09
C THR A 14 -6.46 35.57 53.31
N SER A 15 -5.24 35.09 53.05
CA SER A 15 -4.11 35.41 53.90
C SER A 15 -2.85 35.68 53.06
N VAL A 16 -2.58 36.98 52.85
CA VAL A 16 -1.26 37.64 53.00
C VAL A 16 -0.12 37.03 52.13
N LEU A 17 0.22 37.54 50.94
CA LEU A 17 0.88 38.83 50.62
C LEU A 17 2.16 39.09 51.46
N MET A 18 3.35 38.89 50.85
CA MET A 18 4.51 39.81 50.79
C MET A 18 5.83 39.02 50.55
N ILE A 19 6.41 39.14 49.35
CA ILE A 19 7.62 39.92 49.00
C ILE A 19 8.97 39.25 49.37
N THR A 20 9.72 38.85 48.33
CA THR A 20 11.05 39.37 47.87
C THR A 20 11.35 38.62 46.55
N GLY A 21 11.91 39.16 45.46
CA GLY A 21 12.53 40.44 45.13
C GLY A 21 13.72 40.19 44.18
N CYS A 22 13.67 40.75 42.95
CA CYS A 22 14.75 40.89 41.94
C CYS A 22 15.25 39.61 41.23
N SER A 23 15.63 39.56 39.95
CA SER A 23 15.74 40.49 38.81
C SER A 23 16.32 39.68 37.64
N GLY A 24 15.94 39.95 36.39
CA GLY A 24 16.75 39.57 35.21
C GLY A 24 15.96 38.94 34.06
N CYS A 25 16.09 39.55 32.89
CA CYS A 25 15.35 39.31 31.66
C CYS A 25 15.70 38.01 30.91
N GLU A 26 14.90 37.78 29.86
CA GLU A 26 15.20 37.14 28.58
C GLU A 26 14.74 35.70 28.30
N GLU A 27 14.29 35.57 27.06
CA GLU A 27 13.59 34.48 26.39
C GLU A 27 14.38 33.16 26.40
N ASP A 28 13.69 32.02 26.58
CA ASP A 28 13.75 30.98 25.55
C ASP A 28 12.68 29.90 25.73
N LYS A 29 12.00 29.58 24.63
CA LYS A 29 11.06 28.46 24.52
C LYS A 29 11.83 27.15 24.33
N LYS A 30 11.78 26.24 25.30
CA LYS A 30 11.89 24.80 25.04
C LYS A 30 10.95 24.01 25.97
N SER A 31 9.94 23.41 25.37
CA SER A 31 9.12 22.37 26.00
C SER A 31 9.92 21.07 26.02
N GLU A 32 10.29 20.60 27.22
CA GLU A 32 10.73 19.22 27.44
C GLU A 32 9.48 18.33 27.51
N GLN A 33 9.32 17.45 26.52
CA GLN A 33 8.54 16.22 26.68
C GLN A 33 9.55 15.14 27.06
N GLU A 34 9.55 14.74 28.33
CA GLU A 34 10.23 13.52 28.76
C GLU A 34 9.57 12.31 28.08
N GLU A 35 10.29 11.71 27.15
CA GLU A 35 9.91 10.46 26.48
C GLU A 35 10.24 9.30 27.43
N PHE A 36 9.20 8.62 27.93
CA PHE A 36 9.35 7.40 28.72
C PHE A 36 9.97 6.30 27.85
N MET A 37 11.27 6.09 27.97
CA MET A 37 11.96 4.93 27.41
C MET A 37 12.01 3.80 28.44
N PRO A 38 11.43 2.62 28.18
CA PRO A 38 11.74 1.45 28.98
C PRO A 38 13.16 0.97 28.66
N GLU A 39 13.98 0.77 29.69
CA GLU A 39 15.32 0.21 29.59
C GLU A 39 15.31 -1.14 28.87
N ALA A 40 15.94 -1.20 27.69
CA ALA A 40 16.20 -2.43 26.98
C ALA A 40 17.50 -3.06 27.50
N GLN A 41 17.37 -4.15 28.27
CA GLN A 41 18.47 -5.08 28.48
C GLN A 41 18.53 -6.07 27.31
N GLY A 42 19.66 -6.08 26.59
CA GLY A 42 20.15 -7.25 25.84
C GLY A 42 20.05 -7.22 24.31
N GLU A 43 21.21 -7.21 23.67
CA GLU A 43 21.54 -7.80 22.34
C GLU A 43 21.07 -7.11 21.03
N ASN A 44 22.03 -6.48 20.33
CA ASN A 44 22.01 -6.08 18.90
C ASN A 44 20.75 -5.35 18.40
N THR A 45 20.62 -4.07 18.74
CA THR A 45 19.47 -3.21 18.46
C THR A 45 19.58 -2.41 17.16
N ASP A 46 20.00 -3.03 16.04
CA ASP A 46 19.69 -2.45 14.73
C ASP A 46 18.46 -3.17 14.17
N PRO A 47 17.31 -2.49 13.99
CA PRO A 47 16.10 -3.16 13.56
C PRO A 47 16.32 -3.74 12.15
N VAL A 48 16.01 -5.02 11.96
CA VAL A 48 16.32 -5.88 10.79
C VAL A 48 16.31 -5.16 9.43
N GLY A 49 15.38 -4.24 9.20
CA GLY A 49 15.35 -3.43 7.98
C GLY A 49 16.57 -2.54 7.70
N TYR A 50 17.55 -2.37 8.59
CA TYR A 50 18.85 -1.74 8.26
C TYR A 50 19.97 -2.75 8.02
N GLN A 51 19.74 -4.03 8.34
CA GLN A 51 20.72 -5.10 8.20
C GLN A 51 20.42 -5.92 6.93
N VAL A 52 20.99 -5.48 5.81
CA VAL A 52 20.75 -6.05 4.48
C VAL A 52 21.01 -7.57 4.45
N GLU A 53 22.15 -8.01 4.99
CA GLU A 53 22.52 -9.41 5.01
C GLU A 53 21.53 -10.25 5.83
N LYS A 54 21.12 -9.76 7.01
CA LYS A 54 20.12 -10.43 7.85
C LYS A 54 18.78 -10.55 7.13
N ALA A 55 18.33 -9.49 6.46
CA ALA A 55 17.08 -9.50 5.70
C ALA A 55 17.13 -10.49 4.52
N GLN A 56 18.25 -10.57 3.80
CA GLN A 56 18.44 -11.55 2.73
C GLN A 56 18.48 -12.98 3.26
N ASN A 57 19.16 -13.23 4.38
CA ASN A 57 19.22 -14.54 5.03
C ASN A 57 17.83 -15.00 5.47
N ILE A 58 17.01 -14.10 6.03
CA ILE A 58 15.60 -14.39 6.36
C ILE A 58 14.81 -14.74 5.10
N PHE A 59 15.00 -13.99 4.01
CA PHE A 59 14.29 -14.27 2.76
C PHE A 59 14.68 -15.64 2.17
N ALA A 60 15.98 -15.95 2.12
CA ALA A 60 16.49 -17.25 1.70
C ALA A 60 15.97 -18.39 2.59
N TYR A 61 15.99 -18.20 3.92
CA TYR A 61 15.43 -19.16 4.86
C TYR A 61 13.95 -19.45 4.61
N ASN A 62 13.14 -18.40 4.38
CA ASN A 62 11.72 -18.56 4.07
C ASN A 62 11.48 -19.32 2.76
N ILE A 63 12.35 -19.15 1.75
CA ILE A 63 12.32 -19.92 0.51
C ILE A 63 12.61 -21.41 0.79
N GLU A 64 13.61 -21.71 1.62
CA GLU A 64 13.95 -23.09 2.03
C GLU A 64 12.82 -23.76 2.84
N GLU A 65 12.14 -23.02 3.71
CA GLU A 65 10.97 -23.53 4.41
C GLU A 65 9.81 -23.82 3.45
N ARG A 66 9.58 -22.98 2.44
CA ARG A 66 8.59 -23.25 1.39
C ARG A 66 8.97 -24.47 0.54
N LYS A 67 10.26 -24.68 0.27
CA LYS A 67 10.78 -25.89 -0.42
C LYS A 67 10.41 -27.16 0.31
N LYS A 68 10.67 -27.21 1.63
CA LYS A 68 10.37 -28.40 2.46
C LYS A 68 8.89 -28.76 2.49
N ARG A 69 8.01 -27.75 2.36
CA ARG A 69 6.54 -27.92 2.39
C ARG A 69 5.93 -28.17 1.01
N ALA A 70 6.68 -27.98 -0.07
CA ALA A 70 6.17 -28.13 -1.42
C ALA A 70 6.03 -29.61 -1.80
N VAL A 71 4.83 -30.03 -2.17
CA VAL A 71 4.55 -31.42 -2.58
C VAL A 71 5.08 -31.70 -3.99
N VAL A 72 5.02 -30.71 -4.88
CA VAL A 72 5.48 -30.80 -6.28
C VAL A 72 6.24 -29.52 -6.63
N ARG A 73 7.38 -29.67 -7.32
CA ARG A 73 8.18 -28.56 -7.85
C ARG A 73 8.22 -28.62 -9.37
N THR A 74 8.17 -27.46 -10.02
CA THR A 74 8.42 -27.32 -11.46
C THR A 74 9.40 -26.18 -11.70
N PRO A 75 10.16 -26.19 -12.81
CA PRO A 75 11.21 -25.19 -13.01
C PRO A 75 10.72 -23.74 -13.14
N CYS A 76 9.42 -23.53 -13.35
CA CYS A 76 8.78 -22.22 -13.47
C CYS A 76 7.73 -21.98 -12.36
N ASP A 77 7.83 -22.69 -11.24
CA ASP A 77 6.91 -22.49 -10.12
C ASP A 77 7.20 -21.20 -9.34
N THR A 78 6.34 -20.91 -8.37
CA THR A 78 6.41 -19.67 -7.58
C THR A 78 7.67 -19.59 -6.73
N ILE A 79 8.18 -20.73 -6.26
CA ILE A 79 9.41 -20.75 -5.47
C ILE A 79 10.61 -20.46 -6.38
N ALA A 80 10.65 -21.01 -7.60
CA ALA A 80 11.67 -20.67 -8.58
C ALA A 80 11.64 -19.18 -8.95
N LEU A 81 10.46 -18.55 -8.98
CA LEU A 81 10.34 -17.10 -9.17
C LEU A 81 10.92 -16.32 -7.97
N MET A 82 10.68 -16.76 -6.73
CA MET A 82 11.29 -16.16 -5.54
C MET A 82 12.81 -16.26 -5.56
N GLU A 83 13.35 -17.43 -5.95
CA GLU A 83 14.79 -17.65 -6.11
C GLU A 83 15.37 -16.75 -7.19
N HIS A 84 14.64 -16.57 -8.30
CA HIS A 84 15.03 -15.63 -9.34
C HIS A 84 15.08 -14.19 -8.82
N ILE A 85 14.06 -13.74 -8.09
CA ILE A 85 14.02 -12.39 -7.49
C ILE A 85 15.20 -12.20 -6.53
N LEU A 86 15.41 -13.14 -5.59
CA LEU A 86 16.51 -13.09 -4.63
C LEU A 86 17.88 -12.95 -5.30
N ARG A 87 18.09 -13.63 -6.44
CA ARG A 87 19.37 -13.64 -7.15
C ARG A 87 19.60 -12.43 -8.05
N THR A 88 18.53 -11.85 -8.62
CA THR A 88 18.65 -10.89 -9.73
C THR A 88 18.23 -9.47 -9.37
N TYR A 89 17.44 -9.29 -8.32
CA TYR A 89 16.97 -7.98 -7.86
C TYR A 89 17.81 -7.47 -6.69
N PRO A 90 17.87 -6.13 -6.49
CA PRO A 90 18.57 -5.57 -5.34
C PRO A 90 17.92 -6.03 -4.03
N PRO A 91 18.71 -6.09 -2.93
CA PRO A 91 18.18 -6.39 -1.61
C PRO A 91 17.01 -5.45 -1.24
N GLY A 92 16.05 -5.96 -0.47
CA GLY A 92 14.80 -5.24 -0.20
C GLY A 92 13.74 -5.40 -1.28
N THR A 93 13.94 -6.32 -2.22
CA THR A 93 12.94 -6.71 -3.22
C THR A 93 12.29 -8.03 -2.85
N TYR A 94 10.97 -8.05 -2.83
CA TYR A 94 10.19 -9.21 -2.40
C TYR A 94 9.03 -9.49 -3.35
N LEU A 95 8.75 -10.78 -3.56
CA LEU A 95 7.47 -11.21 -4.10
C LEU A 95 6.40 -11.03 -3.01
N VAL A 96 5.34 -10.29 -3.32
CA VAL A 96 4.28 -9.97 -2.36
C VAL A 96 3.32 -11.15 -2.24
N ASP A 97 2.83 -11.43 -1.03
CA ASP A 97 1.76 -12.40 -0.80
C ASP A 97 0.38 -11.74 -0.83
N LEU A 98 -0.66 -12.52 -1.15
CA LEU A 98 -2.06 -12.14 -1.05
C LEU A 98 -2.45 -11.98 0.42
N ASP A 99 -3.45 -11.14 0.68
CA ASP A 99 -4.05 -11.01 2.00
C ASP A 99 -4.74 -12.32 2.41
N PRO A 100 -4.31 -12.95 3.52
CA PRO A 100 -4.84 -14.23 3.94
C PRO A 100 -6.35 -14.14 4.20
N ARG A 101 -7.12 -15.02 3.55
CA ARG A 101 -8.58 -15.09 3.76
C ARG A 101 -8.96 -15.50 5.17
N TYR A 102 -8.10 -16.26 5.85
CA TYR A 102 -8.32 -16.79 7.19
C TYR A 102 -7.04 -16.73 8.01
N THR A 103 -7.16 -16.61 9.33
CA THR A 103 -6.03 -16.49 10.27
C THR A 103 -5.00 -17.63 10.13
N TYR A 104 -5.44 -18.83 9.77
CA TYR A 104 -4.58 -20.02 9.62
C TYR A 104 -4.31 -20.39 8.15
N SER A 105 -4.66 -19.52 7.20
CA SER A 105 -4.40 -19.79 5.79
C SER A 105 -2.90 -19.68 5.47
N ILE A 106 -2.42 -20.59 4.63
CA ILE A 106 -1.03 -20.56 4.15
C ILE A 106 -0.91 -19.35 3.21
N PRO A 107 0.07 -18.46 3.42
CA PRO A 107 0.31 -17.32 2.53
C PRO A 107 0.49 -17.77 1.09
N GLN A 108 -0.30 -17.19 0.18
CA GLN A 108 -0.23 -17.44 -1.25
C GLN A 108 0.41 -16.24 -1.92
N SER A 109 1.36 -16.45 -2.83
CA SER A 109 2.00 -15.33 -3.51
C SER A 109 1.10 -14.69 -4.56
N ALA A 110 1.23 -13.38 -4.73
CA ALA A 110 0.46 -12.57 -5.66
C ALA A 110 0.98 -12.77 -7.09
N VAL A 111 0.67 -13.94 -7.66
CA VAL A 111 1.10 -14.35 -8.99
C VAL A 111 -0.06 -14.87 -9.84
N ILE A 112 -0.03 -14.59 -11.14
CA ILE A 112 -0.96 -15.12 -12.14
C ILE A 112 -0.15 -15.76 -13.25
N TYR A 113 -0.34 -17.06 -13.45
CA TYR A 113 0.31 -17.84 -14.50
C TYR A 113 -0.55 -17.88 -15.76
N GLN A 114 0.07 -17.61 -16.91
CA GLN A 114 -0.55 -17.73 -18.22
C GLN A 114 0.39 -18.46 -19.18
N LYS A 115 -0.05 -19.61 -19.70
CA LYS A 115 0.67 -20.34 -20.75
C LYS A 115 0.35 -19.73 -22.11
N ALA A 116 1.36 -19.48 -22.93
CA ALA A 116 1.19 -19.02 -24.30
C ALA A 116 2.32 -19.56 -25.20
N LEU A 117 2.21 -19.32 -26.51
CA LEU A 117 3.29 -19.59 -27.46
C LEU A 117 4.55 -18.83 -27.02
N GLY A 118 5.66 -19.56 -26.84
CA GLY A 118 6.93 -18.97 -26.41
C GLY A 118 7.18 -18.97 -24.89
N GLY A 119 6.36 -19.65 -24.08
CA GLY A 119 6.69 -19.95 -22.68
C GLY A 119 5.54 -19.74 -21.68
N THR A 120 5.89 -19.76 -20.40
CA THR A 120 4.94 -19.43 -19.32
C THR A 120 5.16 -17.98 -18.90
N TYR A 121 4.12 -17.17 -19.01
CA TYR A 121 4.12 -15.79 -18.55
C TYR A 121 3.60 -15.74 -17.12
N VAL A 122 4.22 -14.92 -16.29
CA VAL A 122 3.87 -14.78 -14.88
C VAL A 122 3.75 -13.30 -14.54
N TYR A 123 2.53 -12.86 -14.29
CA TYR A 123 2.31 -11.57 -13.65
C TYR A 123 2.56 -11.74 -12.16
N ALA A 124 3.35 -10.86 -11.57
CA ALA A 124 3.68 -10.93 -10.17
C ALA A 124 3.69 -9.52 -9.58
N LEU A 125 3.17 -9.39 -8.36
CA LEU A 125 3.33 -8.16 -7.61
C LEU A 125 4.64 -8.19 -6.83
N VAL A 126 5.54 -7.26 -7.16
CA VAL A 126 6.85 -7.14 -6.54
C VAL A 126 6.89 -5.84 -5.74
N ALA A 127 7.34 -5.92 -4.49
CA ALA A 127 7.60 -4.75 -3.66
C ALA A 127 9.10 -4.51 -3.54
N LYS A 128 9.52 -3.26 -3.68
CA LYS A 128 10.92 -2.85 -3.56
C LYS A 128 11.07 -1.78 -2.48
N SER A 129 12.15 -1.87 -1.74
CA SER A 129 12.65 -0.79 -0.89
C SER A 129 13.52 0.15 -1.72
N ARG A 130 13.59 1.42 -1.36
CA ARG A 130 14.54 2.33 -2.02
C ARG A 130 15.96 2.07 -1.51
N ALA A 131 16.94 2.21 -2.39
CA ALA A 131 18.35 2.12 -2.01
C ALA A 131 18.70 3.17 -0.93
N GLY A 132 19.36 2.74 0.14
CA GLY A 132 19.74 3.59 1.27
C GLY A 132 18.64 3.87 2.28
N GLU A 133 17.40 3.43 2.03
CA GLU A 133 16.30 3.51 3.00
C GLU A 133 16.15 2.18 3.77
N ARG A 134 15.39 2.22 4.86
CA ARG A 134 15.02 1.03 5.61
C ARG A 134 14.33 0.01 4.68
N LEU A 135 14.79 -1.23 4.71
CA LEU A 135 14.17 -2.34 3.98
C LEU A 135 12.78 -2.61 4.53
N VAL A 136 11.85 -2.79 3.62
CA VAL A 136 10.47 -3.10 3.95
C VAL A 136 10.32 -4.56 4.35
N GLU A 137 9.48 -4.82 5.34
CA GLU A 137 9.15 -6.18 5.76
C GLU A 137 7.87 -6.63 5.04
N PRO A 138 7.86 -7.76 4.29
CA PRO A 138 6.69 -8.18 3.50
C PRO A 138 5.37 -8.29 4.29
N LYS A 139 5.44 -8.66 5.57
CA LYS A 139 4.27 -8.74 6.46
C LYS A 139 3.57 -7.38 6.67
N ASN A 140 4.28 -6.26 6.49
CA ASN A 140 3.76 -4.91 6.70
C ASN A 140 3.15 -4.31 5.42
N LEU A 141 3.02 -5.10 4.35
CA LEU A 141 2.55 -4.64 3.03
C LEU A 141 1.11 -5.03 2.74
N ILE A 142 0.61 -6.03 3.45
CA ILE A 142 -0.55 -6.82 3.08
C ILE A 142 -1.65 -6.61 4.13
N GLY A 143 -2.90 -6.56 3.66
CA GLY A 143 -4.08 -6.49 4.51
C GLY A 143 -4.42 -5.07 4.98
N TYR A 144 -5.58 -4.94 5.59
CA TYR A 144 -6.15 -3.64 5.96
C TYR A 144 -5.22 -2.79 6.84
N ASP A 145 -4.56 -3.39 7.85
CA ASP A 145 -3.71 -2.67 8.78
C ASP A 145 -2.48 -2.04 8.09
N ALA A 146 -1.95 -2.69 7.05
CA ALA A 146 -0.88 -2.14 6.25
C ALA A 146 -1.30 -0.91 5.44
N SER A 147 -2.60 -0.69 5.20
CA SER A 147 -3.07 0.48 4.43
C SER A 147 -2.98 1.80 5.20
N PHE A 148 -2.70 1.75 6.50
CA PHE A 148 -2.38 2.94 7.29
C PHE A 148 -0.93 3.40 7.11
N ILE A 149 -0.09 2.69 6.34
CA ILE A 149 1.33 3.02 6.19
C ILE A 149 1.57 4.43 5.64
N ASP A 150 0.63 4.97 4.85
CA ASP A 150 0.75 6.34 4.38
C ASP A 150 0.74 7.37 5.54
N LEU A 151 0.20 7.02 6.73
CA LEU A 151 0.15 7.89 7.91
C LEU A 151 1.45 7.88 8.75
N ASP A 152 2.25 6.82 8.70
CA ASP A 152 3.57 6.73 9.37
C ASP A 152 4.53 5.76 8.64
N SER A 153 4.97 6.16 7.44
CA SER A 153 5.84 5.33 6.59
C SER A 153 7.32 5.34 6.98
N THR A 154 7.71 6.25 7.88
CA THR A 154 9.13 6.50 8.19
C THR A 154 9.75 5.43 9.07
N LYS A 155 8.96 4.78 9.94
CA LYS A 155 9.44 3.76 10.89
C LYS A 155 9.49 2.36 10.30
N LEU A 156 8.61 2.03 9.35
CA LEU A 156 8.45 0.67 8.81
C LEU A 156 9.11 0.43 7.45
N GLY A 157 9.68 1.50 6.85
CA GLY A 157 10.19 1.48 5.48
C GLY A 157 9.08 1.69 4.47
N THR A 158 9.40 2.38 3.37
CA THR A 158 8.43 2.65 2.30
C THR A 158 8.57 1.59 1.21
N ALA A 159 7.48 0.87 0.90
CA ALA A 159 7.44 0.00 -0.26
C ALA A 159 7.02 0.73 -1.51
N PHE A 160 7.67 0.38 -2.62
CA PHE A 160 7.28 0.74 -3.96
C PHE A 160 6.79 -0.53 -4.66
N PHE A 161 5.52 -0.57 -5.02
CA PHE A 161 4.93 -1.72 -5.69
C PHE A 161 5.09 -1.63 -7.21
N TYR A 162 5.31 -2.79 -7.82
CA TYR A 162 5.42 -2.98 -9.25
C TYR A 162 4.59 -4.19 -9.65
N LEU A 163 3.73 -4.02 -10.65
CA LEU A 163 3.28 -5.18 -11.42
C LEU A 163 4.40 -5.53 -12.39
N THR A 164 4.93 -6.74 -12.27
CA THR A 164 6.04 -7.21 -13.11
C THR A 164 5.58 -8.39 -13.94
N LEU A 165 5.91 -8.37 -15.24
CA LEU A 165 5.74 -9.52 -16.11
C LEU A 165 7.06 -10.26 -16.27
N PHE A 166 7.05 -11.52 -15.85
CA PHE A 166 8.12 -12.46 -16.12
C PHE A 166 7.72 -13.39 -17.26
N ARG A 167 8.72 -13.84 -18.02
CA ARG A 167 8.59 -14.97 -18.94
C ARG A 167 9.52 -16.08 -18.47
N CYS A 168 8.99 -17.29 -18.35
CA CYS A 168 9.74 -18.50 -18.10
C CYS A 168 9.90 -19.30 -19.39
N THR A 169 11.14 -19.47 -19.82
CA THR A 169 11.56 -20.28 -20.98
C THR A 169 12.78 -21.10 -20.57
N ASP A 170 12.81 -22.36 -20.95
CA ASP A 170 13.93 -23.27 -20.66
C ASP A 170 14.33 -23.27 -19.18
N SER A 171 13.33 -23.31 -18.29
CA SER A 171 13.52 -23.31 -16.83
C SER A 171 14.17 -22.04 -16.25
N SER A 172 14.15 -20.93 -16.99
CA SER A 172 14.73 -19.66 -16.58
C SER A 172 13.73 -18.52 -16.71
N PHE A 173 13.68 -17.66 -15.69
CA PHE A 173 12.88 -16.45 -15.73
C PHE A 173 13.66 -15.28 -16.35
N THR A 174 12.96 -14.52 -17.18
CA THR A 174 13.40 -13.21 -17.68
C THR A 174 12.32 -12.18 -17.39
N THR A 175 12.69 -11.04 -16.82
CA THR A 175 11.79 -9.89 -16.68
C THR A 175 11.55 -9.24 -18.03
N LEU A 176 10.27 -9.09 -18.43
CA LEU A 176 9.90 -8.43 -19.67
C LEU A 176 9.61 -6.94 -19.46
N TRP A 177 8.85 -6.61 -18.43
CA TRP A 177 8.57 -5.23 -18.05
C TRP A 177 8.14 -5.13 -16.59
N GLU A 178 8.24 -3.92 -16.05
CA GLU A 178 7.75 -3.54 -14.73
C GLU A 178 6.90 -2.27 -14.88
N SER A 179 5.74 -2.25 -14.23
CA SER A 179 4.84 -1.09 -14.20
C SER A 179 4.61 -0.67 -12.76
N THR A 180 4.91 0.59 -12.46
CA THR A 180 4.79 1.13 -11.10
C THR A 180 3.36 1.23 -10.66
N LEU A 181 3.13 0.97 -9.38
CA LEU A 181 1.83 1.02 -8.74
C LEU A 181 1.91 2.05 -7.61
N PRO A 182 1.24 3.21 -7.71
CA PRO A 182 1.40 4.32 -6.78
C PRO A 182 0.57 4.09 -5.51
N ASN A 183 1.03 3.14 -4.71
CA ASN A 183 0.58 2.82 -3.35
C ASN A 183 1.78 2.31 -2.54
N HIS A 184 1.67 2.31 -1.21
CA HIS A 184 2.74 1.92 -0.29
C HIS A 184 2.38 0.78 0.65
N GLY A 185 1.09 0.43 0.78
CA GLY A 185 0.66 -0.71 1.58
C GLY A 185 -0.83 -1.00 1.42
N GLY A 186 -1.32 -2.00 2.14
CA GLY A 186 -2.73 -2.37 2.08
C GLY A 186 -3.06 -3.33 0.94
N PHE A 187 -2.07 -4.01 0.36
CA PHE A 187 -2.33 -4.94 -0.73
C PHE A 187 -3.25 -6.08 -0.29
N ASN A 188 -4.20 -6.45 -1.14
CA ASN A 188 -5.16 -7.52 -0.84
C ASN A 188 -5.10 -8.64 -1.87
N THR A 189 -5.43 -8.35 -3.13
CA THR A 189 -5.53 -9.40 -4.15
C THR A 189 -5.04 -8.98 -5.53
N LEU A 190 -4.64 -9.97 -6.32
CA LEU A 190 -4.24 -9.84 -7.72
C LEU A 190 -5.13 -10.74 -8.57
N THR A 191 -5.85 -10.18 -9.54
CA THR A 191 -6.77 -10.96 -10.38
C THR A 191 -6.65 -10.60 -11.86
N MET A 192 -6.85 -11.60 -12.74
CA MET A 192 -6.96 -11.37 -14.19
C MET A 192 -8.43 -11.17 -14.52
N LYS A 193 -8.74 -10.08 -15.23
CA LYS A 193 -10.07 -9.72 -15.66
C LYS A 193 -10.05 -9.32 -17.14
N LYS A 194 -11.24 -9.01 -17.66
CA LYS A 194 -11.43 -8.63 -19.06
C LYS A 194 -12.38 -7.45 -19.13
N TRP A 195 -11.99 -6.41 -19.85
CA TRP A 195 -12.83 -5.25 -20.16
C TRP A 195 -13.04 -5.21 -21.66
N LYS A 196 -14.30 -5.34 -22.10
CA LYS A 196 -14.64 -5.64 -23.50
C LYS A 196 -13.82 -6.85 -24.01
N ASN A 197 -12.87 -6.61 -24.92
CA ASN A 197 -11.95 -7.62 -25.46
C ASN A 197 -10.52 -7.53 -24.94
N THR A 198 -10.22 -6.55 -24.08
CA THR A 198 -8.89 -6.29 -23.55
C THR A 198 -8.71 -7.00 -22.20
N PRO A 199 -7.75 -7.93 -22.05
CA PRO A 199 -7.41 -8.48 -20.74
C PRO A 199 -6.71 -7.42 -19.90
N TYR A 200 -6.91 -7.48 -18.59
CA TYR A 200 -6.22 -6.62 -17.65
C TYR A 200 -5.98 -7.33 -16.32
N VAL A 201 -4.90 -6.95 -15.64
CA VAL A 201 -4.62 -7.40 -14.27
C VAL A 201 -5.12 -6.33 -13.31
N GLU A 202 -5.95 -6.71 -12.36
CA GLU A 202 -6.41 -5.86 -11.27
C GLU A 202 -5.61 -6.18 -10.00
N ALA A 203 -4.98 -5.16 -9.43
CA ALA A 203 -4.39 -5.22 -8.10
C ALA A 203 -5.23 -4.40 -7.13
N TYR A 204 -5.86 -5.08 -6.17
CA TYR A 204 -6.71 -4.49 -5.15
C TYR A 204 -5.90 -4.14 -3.91
N PHE A 205 -6.11 -2.91 -3.42
CA PHE A 205 -5.57 -2.39 -2.17
C PHE A 205 -6.69 -1.81 -1.29
N HIS A 206 -6.59 -2.05 0.01
CA HIS A 206 -7.41 -1.36 1.01
C HIS A 206 -7.07 0.14 1.05
N TYR A 207 -8.08 0.95 1.36
CA TYR A 207 -7.92 2.37 1.60
C TYR A 207 -8.49 2.73 2.98
N ALA A 208 -7.72 2.47 4.04
CA ALA A 208 -8.19 2.78 5.40
C ALA A 208 -8.31 4.27 5.67
N ARG A 209 -7.48 5.12 5.05
CA ARG A 209 -7.53 6.59 5.23
C ARG A 209 -8.91 7.22 4.97
N GLY A 210 -9.71 6.63 4.09
CA GLY A 210 -11.05 7.12 3.78
C GLY A 210 -12.11 6.03 3.68
N ILE A 211 -11.85 4.86 4.28
CA ILE A 211 -12.65 3.63 4.20
C ILE A 211 -13.07 3.32 2.75
N GLY A 212 -12.31 2.45 2.09
CA GLY A 212 -12.66 2.06 0.74
C GLY A 212 -11.70 1.07 0.10
N ARG A 213 -11.77 1.02 -1.23
CA ARG A 213 -10.95 0.17 -2.08
C ARG A 213 -10.32 0.98 -3.22
N LEU A 214 -9.05 0.66 -3.49
CA LEU A 214 -8.29 1.13 -4.64
C LEU A 214 -7.98 -0.07 -5.51
N GLU A 215 -8.31 0.03 -6.79
CA GLU A 215 -8.14 -1.02 -7.77
C GLU A 215 -7.27 -0.46 -8.89
N TYR A 216 -6.04 -0.95 -8.98
CA TYR A 216 -5.09 -0.58 -10.02
C TYR A 216 -5.23 -1.57 -11.17
N ASN A 217 -5.79 -1.10 -12.28
CA ASN A 217 -6.17 -1.92 -13.43
C ASN A 217 -5.16 -1.74 -14.56
N PHE A 218 -4.43 -2.80 -14.89
CA PHE A 218 -3.34 -2.81 -15.87
C PHE A 218 -3.77 -3.50 -17.17
N PHE A 219 -4.15 -2.72 -18.18
CA PHE A 219 -4.70 -3.19 -19.45
C PHE A 219 -3.62 -3.49 -20.48
N MET A 220 -3.65 -4.68 -21.06
CA MET A 220 -2.73 -5.08 -22.12
C MET A 220 -3.26 -4.62 -23.49
N ILE A 221 -3.25 -3.31 -23.73
CA ILE A 221 -3.82 -2.68 -24.93
C ILE A 221 -2.96 -2.91 -26.18
N ASP A 222 -1.65 -2.71 -26.07
CA ASP A 222 -0.76 -2.76 -27.24
C ASP A 222 -0.21 -4.17 -27.52
N SER A 223 0.23 -4.87 -26.47
CA SER A 223 0.56 -6.30 -26.50
C SER A 223 0.83 -6.82 -25.08
N LEU A 224 0.92 -8.14 -24.92
CA LEU A 224 1.33 -8.78 -23.67
C LEU A 224 2.72 -8.34 -23.20
N THR A 225 3.67 -8.18 -24.12
CA THR A 225 5.09 -7.91 -23.82
C THR A 225 5.42 -6.43 -23.73
N LYS A 226 4.44 -5.54 -23.92
CA LYS A 226 4.59 -4.10 -23.69
C LYS A 226 4.03 -3.73 -22.31
N PRO A 227 4.56 -2.65 -21.68
CA PRO A 227 4.00 -2.16 -20.44
C PRO A 227 2.48 -1.90 -20.58
N PRO A 228 1.68 -2.31 -19.59
CA PRO A 228 0.23 -2.14 -19.62
C PRO A 228 -0.17 -0.68 -19.38
N HIS A 229 -1.36 -0.33 -19.85
CA HIS A 229 -2.02 0.94 -19.52
C HIS A 229 -2.64 0.86 -18.13
N LEU A 230 -2.38 1.83 -17.26
CA LEU A 230 -2.89 1.84 -15.88
C LEU A 230 -4.11 2.77 -15.75
N LEU A 231 -5.19 2.26 -15.15
CA LEU A 231 -6.34 3.04 -14.70
C LEU A 231 -6.64 2.73 -13.24
N LEU A 232 -6.88 3.75 -12.43
CA LEU A 232 -7.26 3.60 -11.03
C LEU A 232 -8.78 3.71 -10.86
N THR A 233 -9.42 2.60 -10.47
CA THR A 233 -10.79 2.63 -9.92
C THR A 233 -10.73 2.78 -8.40
N ILE A 234 -11.70 3.52 -7.87
CA ILE A 234 -11.77 3.86 -6.45
C ILE A 234 -13.22 3.72 -6.03
N GLU A 235 -13.47 3.15 -4.86
CA GLU A 235 -14.78 3.20 -4.21
C GLU A 235 -14.59 3.52 -2.73
N THR A 236 -15.04 4.70 -2.35
CA THR A 236 -15.13 5.21 -0.98
C THR A 236 -16.56 5.66 -0.69
N ILE A 237 -16.82 6.11 0.54
CA ILE A 237 -18.14 6.62 0.94
C ILE A 237 -18.64 7.81 0.10
N ASN A 238 -17.74 8.68 -0.36
CA ASN A 238 -18.07 9.94 -1.03
C ASN A 238 -17.62 10.00 -2.50
N ARG A 239 -16.88 9.01 -2.99
CA ARG A 239 -16.35 8.99 -4.36
C ARG A 239 -16.34 7.59 -4.94
N LYS A 240 -16.76 7.46 -6.20
CA LYS A 240 -16.62 6.22 -6.97
C LYS A 240 -16.13 6.50 -8.39
N ARG A 241 -14.98 5.93 -8.75
CA ARG A 241 -14.51 5.86 -10.14
C ARG A 241 -14.86 4.51 -10.72
N SER A 242 -15.57 4.52 -11.84
CA SER A 242 -15.98 3.29 -12.53
C SER A 242 -15.55 3.34 -13.98
N MET A 243 -14.89 2.28 -14.44
CA MET A 243 -14.50 2.10 -15.84
C MET A 243 -15.69 2.29 -16.78
N ALA A 244 -15.46 2.98 -17.89
CA ALA A 244 -16.46 3.31 -18.88
C ALA A 244 -15.82 3.35 -20.28
N ASP A 245 -16.67 3.38 -21.29
CA ASP A 245 -16.32 3.69 -22.66
C ASP A 245 -17.01 5.01 -23.01
N ILE A 246 -16.26 6.11 -23.07
CA ILE A 246 -16.84 7.45 -23.25
C ILE A 246 -16.65 7.93 -24.69
N ASN A 247 -15.50 7.65 -25.29
CA ASN A 247 -15.17 8.13 -26.64
C ASN A 247 -15.05 7.02 -27.70
N GLY A 248 -15.23 5.74 -27.35
CA GLY A 248 -15.18 4.62 -28.29
C GLY A 248 -13.78 4.18 -28.70
N ASP A 249 -12.72 4.70 -28.09
CA ASP A 249 -11.36 4.29 -28.41
C ASP A 249 -10.95 2.97 -27.70
N LYS A 250 -9.69 2.57 -27.87
CA LYS A 250 -9.16 1.30 -27.32
C LYS A 250 -8.79 1.39 -25.83
N TYR A 251 -8.69 2.59 -25.28
CA TYR A 251 -8.32 2.85 -23.90
C TYR A 251 -9.55 2.87 -23.00
N PRO A 252 -9.44 2.36 -21.78
CA PRO A 252 -10.52 2.47 -20.81
C PRO A 252 -10.61 3.91 -20.31
N ASP A 253 -11.82 4.43 -20.31
CA ASP A 253 -12.18 5.71 -19.70
C ASP A 253 -12.81 5.45 -18.32
N TYR A 254 -13.20 6.51 -17.60
CA TYR A 254 -13.98 6.33 -16.38
C TYR A 254 -14.95 7.48 -16.11
N TYR A 255 -15.99 7.18 -15.34
CA TYR A 255 -16.80 8.19 -14.67
C TYR A 255 -16.38 8.31 -13.21
N GLU A 256 -16.12 9.53 -12.75
CA GLU A 256 -15.97 9.88 -11.34
C GLU A 256 -17.33 10.37 -10.81
N ASN A 257 -17.92 9.60 -9.92
CA ASN A 257 -19.18 9.90 -9.26
C ASN A 257 -18.89 10.44 -7.85
N PHE A 258 -19.60 11.50 -7.48
CA PHE A 258 -19.49 12.12 -6.16
C PHE A 258 -20.79 11.93 -5.40
N TYR A 259 -20.63 11.60 -4.12
CA TYR A 259 -21.75 11.33 -3.22
C TYR A 259 -21.68 12.27 -2.03
N LEU A 260 -22.85 12.70 -1.59
CA LEU A 260 -23.05 13.48 -0.38
C LEU A 260 -23.70 12.58 0.66
N ASP A 261 -23.10 12.51 1.83
CA ASP A 261 -23.72 11.92 3.00
C ASP A 261 -24.59 12.99 3.68
N THR A 262 -25.89 12.72 3.78
CA THR A 262 -26.87 13.61 4.41
C THR A 262 -27.14 13.23 5.87
N GLY A 263 -26.46 12.22 6.41
CA GLY A 263 -26.74 11.61 7.71
C GLY A 263 -27.78 10.48 7.61
N ASP A 264 -28.87 10.71 6.88
CA ASP A 264 -29.93 9.71 6.68
C ASP A 264 -29.68 8.78 5.48
N ARG A 265 -28.91 9.26 4.49
CA ARG A 265 -28.61 8.54 3.25
C ARG A 265 -27.42 9.13 2.52
N ILE A 266 -26.83 8.29 1.67
CA ILE A 266 -25.82 8.65 0.69
C ILE A 266 -26.51 8.90 -0.65
N VAL A 267 -26.37 10.11 -1.19
CA VAL A 267 -26.96 10.50 -2.48
C VAL A 267 -25.89 10.89 -3.49
N LYS A 268 -26.01 10.40 -4.72
CA LYS A 268 -25.15 10.86 -5.83
C LYS A 268 -25.56 12.28 -6.20
N TYR A 269 -24.62 13.22 -6.16
CA TYR A 269 -24.90 14.62 -6.51
C TYR A 269 -24.18 15.08 -7.78
N ASP A 270 -23.08 14.44 -8.18
CA ASP A 270 -22.35 14.81 -9.40
C ASP A 270 -21.71 13.59 -10.09
N SER A 271 -21.39 13.75 -11.38
CA SER A 271 -20.68 12.77 -12.20
C SER A 271 -19.88 13.46 -13.30
N VAL A 272 -18.61 13.10 -13.45
CA VAL A 272 -17.72 13.65 -14.47
C VAL A 272 -17.04 12.51 -15.21
N GLY A 273 -17.14 12.52 -16.54
CA GLY A 273 -16.40 11.60 -17.39
C GLY A 273 -14.96 12.05 -17.61
N PHE A 274 -14.05 11.11 -17.71
CA PHE A 274 -12.64 11.33 -17.96
C PHE A 274 -12.15 10.44 -19.09
N VAL A 275 -11.53 11.07 -20.09
CA VAL A 275 -11.08 10.41 -21.32
C VAL A 275 -9.57 10.39 -21.41
N TRP A 276 -8.98 9.24 -21.70
CA TRP A 276 -7.53 9.13 -21.87
C TRP A 276 -7.03 9.80 -23.16
N ARG A 277 -6.00 10.65 -23.07
CA ARG A 277 -5.28 11.26 -24.20
C ARG A 277 -3.82 11.55 -23.85
N ASP A 278 -2.90 11.24 -24.75
CA ASP A 278 -1.48 11.69 -24.75
C ASP A 278 -0.61 11.43 -23.50
N SER A 279 -1.14 10.85 -22.41
CA SER A 279 -0.50 10.45 -21.12
C SER A 279 -1.38 10.75 -19.89
N LEU A 280 -2.53 11.41 -20.07
CA LEU A 280 -3.40 11.84 -18.99
C LEU A 280 -4.87 11.57 -19.31
N TYR A 281 -5.67 11.47 -18.27
CA TYR A 281 -7.12 11.53 -18.34
C TYR A 281 -7.58 12.98 -18.28
N TYR A 282 -8.39 13.40 -19.25
CA TYR A 282 -8.97 14.73 -19.33
C TYR A 282 -10.45 14.69 -18.99
N SER A 283 -10.90 15.60 -18.12
CA SER A 283 -12.32 15.75 -17.83
C SER A 283 -13.06 16.24 -19.07
N ILE A 284 -14.21 15.60 -19.36
CA ILE A 284 -15.08 16.02 -20.46
C ILE A 284 -15.82 17.33 -20.16
N ARG A 285 -15.88 17.72 -18.89
CA ARG A 285 -16.56 18.95 -18.43
C ARG A 285 -15.63 20.15 -18.32
N ASP A 286 -14.38 19.92 -17.92
CA ASP A 286 -13.36 20.95 -17.72
C ASP A 286 -12.02 20.45 -18.28
N LYS A 287 -11.59 21.04 -19.39
CA LYS A 287 -10.39 20.60 -20.12
C LYS A 287 -9.08 20.85 -19.37
N ASN A 288 -9.08 21.72 -18.35
CA ASN A 288 -7.91 21.98 -17.52
C ASN A 288 -7.76 20.96 -16.38
N LYS A 289 -8.82 20.23 -16.06
CA LYS A 289 -8.79 19.18 -15.03
C LYS A 289 -8.28 17.88 -15.62
N THR A 290 -7.10 17.46 -15.19
CA THR A 290 -6.45 16.22 -15.62
C THR A 290 -6.05 15.32 -14.46
N THR A 291 -5.83 14.05 -14.74
CA THR A 291 -5.20 13.10 -13.79
C THR A 291 -4.38 12.05 -14.52
N LYS A 292 -3.45 11.39 -13.81
CA LYS A 292 -2.57 10.37 -14.39
C LYS A 292 -3.21 8.98 -14.45
N TYR A 293 -4.09 8.65 -13.50
CA TYR A 293 -4.66 7.31 -13.31
C TYR A 293 -6.14 7.40 -12.96
#